data_AF-A0A3D0NK36-F1
#
_entry.id   AF-A0A3D0NK36-F1
#
_cell.length_a   1.000
_cell.length_b   1.000
_cell.length_c   1.000
_cell.angle_alpha   90.00
_cell.angle_beta   90.00
_cell.angle_gamma   90.00
#
_symmetry.space_group_name_H-M   'P 1'
#
loop_
_entity.id
_entity.type
_entity.pdbx_description
1 polymer ?
#
loop_
_entity_poly.entity_id
_entity_poly.type
_entity_poly.pdbx_seq_one_letter_code
_entity_poly.pdbx_strand_id
1 'polypeptide(L)'
;ESDLSYTLPSKDSDRINIRVAAREANTINHIVPLTQLLLLTSAAEWRVSPVNSDVLSPSTISVRPQSYIGANDVQPEIVNNTVVYCAARGGHVRELGYSWQASGFVTGDLSVRAAHLFDDLDVTDMCYSKSPQPILWFVSSNGNLLGLTYMPEQQIGAWHQHDTDGLFETATAVAEGSEDRLYVIVKRTIGGSTKRYVER
;
A
#
# COMPACT_ATOMS: atom_id res chain seq x y z
N GLU A 1 -29.58 4.37 -9.40
CA GLU A 1 -29.09 5.44 -8.51
C GLU A 1 -27.64 5.75 -8.87
N SER A 2 -27.41 6.71 -9.75
CA SER A 2 -26.07 7.13 -10.15
C SER A 2 -26.12 8.57 -10.66
N ASP A 3 -26.68 9.46 -9.84
CA ASP A 3 -26.71 10.87 -10.17
C ASP A 3 -25.43 11.54 -9.68
N LEU A 4 -24.52 11.84 -10.61
CA LEU A 4 -23.31 12.65 -10.37
C LEU A 4 -23.57 14.12 -10.70
N SER A 5 -24.84 14.56 -10.74
CA SER A 5 -25.19 15.96 -10.95
C SER A 5 -24.76 16.83 -9.76
N TYR A 6 -24.79 18.14 -10.01
CA TYR A 6 -24.59 19.15 -8.99
C TYR A 6 -25.79 20.11 -9.06
N THR A 7 -26.21 20.64 -7.93
CA THR A 7 -27.29 21.62 -7.83
C THR A 7 -26.71 23.01 -7.53
N LEU A 8 -27.44 24.07 -7.92
CA LEU A 8 -27.20 25.44 -7.48
C LEU A 8 -28.44 25.93 -6.71
N PRO A 9 -28.37 26.15 -5.38
CA PRO A 9 -27.22 25.94 -4.49
C PRO A 9 -26.89 24.44 -4.29
N SER A 10 -25.65 24.15 -3.89
CA SER A 10 -25.16 22.78 -3.66
C SER A 10 -25.95 22.10 -2.53
N LYS A 11 -26.35 20.85 -2.76
CA LYS A 11 -26.98 19.98 -1.76
C LYS A 11 -25.97 18.99 -1.20
N ASP A 12 -26.23 18.49 0.01
CA ASP A 12 -25.34 17.50 0.64
C ASP A 12 -25.27 16.16 -0.10
N SER A 13 -26.27 15.85 -0.93
CA SER A 13 -26.32 14.67 -1.80
C SER A 13 -25.62 14.84 -3.15
N ASP A 14 -25.15 16.06 -3.48
CA ASP A 14 -24.49 16.31 -4.75
C ASP A 14 -23.09 15.66 -4.79
N ARG A 15 -22.52 15.51 -5.99
CA ARG A 15 -21.14 15.00 -6.14
C ARG A 15 -20.13 15.83 -5.33
N ILE A 16 -19.14 15.15 -4.77
CA ILE A 16 -17.97 15.79 -4.18
C ILE A 16 -16.95 16.05 -5.29
N ASN A 17 -16.67 17.32 -5.59
CA ASN A 17 -15.62 17.74 -6.51
C ASN A 17 -14.70 18.73 -5.80
N ILE A 18 -13.49 18.28 -5.49
CA ILE A 18 -12.50 19.09 -4.78
C ILE A 18 -11.16 19.06 -5.52
N ARG A 19 -10.44 20.18 -5.47
CA ARG A 19 -9.02 20.23 -5.81
C ARG A 19 -8.23 20.16 -4.51
N VAL A 20 -7.43 19.11 -4.35
CA VAL A 20 -6.48 19.03 -3.25
C VAL A 20 -5.44 20.12 -3.47
N ALA A 21 -5.34 21.06 -2.52
CA ALA A 21 -4.34 22.12 -2.57
C ALA A 21 -2.95 21.55 -2.25
N ALA A 22 -2.33 20.91 -3.23
CA ALA A 22 -0.97 20.43 -3.19
C ALA A 22 -0.02 21.45 -3.84
N ARG A 23 1.25 21.48 -3.39
CA ARG A 23 2.30 22.31 -4.03
C ARG A 23 2.66 21.84 -5.44
N GLU A 24 2.42 20.56 -5.71
CA GLU A 24 2.72 19.89 -6.96
C GLU A 24 1.50 19.10 -7.44
N ALA A 25 1.29 19.04 -8.75
CA ALA A 25 0.24 18.24 -9.35
C ALA A 25 0.66 16.76 -9.30
N ASN A 26 0.05 16.01 -8.39
CA ASN A 26 0.34 14.59 -8.21
C ASN A 26 -0.89 13.73 -8.52
N THR A 27 -0.66 12.66 -9.26
CA THR A 27 -1.67 11.64 -9.53
C THR A 27 -2.02 10.92 -8.22
N ILE A 28 -3.31 10.64 -8.02
CA ILE A 28 -3.75 9.73 -6.95
C ILE A 28 -3.50 8.33 -7.45
N ASN A 29 -2.59 7.61 -6.78
CA ASN A 29 -2.24 6.24 -7.13
C ASN A 29 -3.16 5.26 -6.40
N HIS A 30 -3.44 5.51 -5.12
CA HIS A 30 -4.22 4.60 -4.29
C HIS A 30 -5.27 5.32 -3.45
N ILE A 31 -6.39 4.64 -3.24
CA ILE A 31 -7.44 5.04 -2.30
C ILE A 31 -7.61 3.89 -1.31
N VAL A 32 -7.29 4.12 -0.04
CA VAL A 32 -7.27 3.06 0.98
C VAL A 32 -8.34 3.32 2.04
N PRO A 33 -9.31 2.41 2.20
CA PRO A 33 -10.39 2.57 3.17
C PRO A 33 -9.94 2.09 4.57
N LEU A 34 -9.65 3.04 5.45
CA LEU A 34 -9.56 2.80 6.90
C LEU A 34 -10.73 3.49 7.62
N THR A 35 -10.61 3.71 8.94
CA THR A 35 -11.53 4.56 9.71
C THR A 35 -11.70 5.96 9.11
N GLN A 36 -10.66 6.44 8.43
CA GLN A 36 -10.71 7.61 7.56
C GLN A 36 -10.11 7.21 6.21
N LEU A 37 -10.63 7.78 5.13
CA LEU A 37 -10.15 7.47 3.80
C LEU A 37 -8.76 8.06 3.60
N LEU A 38 -7.82 7.27 3.10
CA LEU A 38 -6.48 7.70 2.75
C LEU A 38 -6.33 7.76 1.23
N LEU A 39 -5.75 8.84 0.73
CA LEU A 39 -5.34 8.99 -0.66
C LEU A 39 -3.82 9.00 -0.70
N LEU A 40 -3.22 8.05 -1.40
CA LEU A 40 -1.78 8.01 -1.62
C LEU A 40 -1.49 8.52 -3.02
N THR A 41 -0.61 9.52 -3.11
CA THR A 41 -0.14 10.07 -4.38
C THR A 41 1.32 9.73 -4.59
N SER A 42 1.86 10.03 -5.78
CA SER A 42 3.29 9.89 -6.08
C SER A 42 4.23 10.74 -5.22
N ALA A 43 3.72 11.62 -4.35
CA ALA A 43 4.54 12.52 -3.54
C ALA A 43 4.06 12.73 -2.09
N ALA A 44 2.85 12.31 -1.74
CA ALA A 44 2.32 12.54 -0.40
C ALA A 44 1.16 11.59 -0.04
N GLU A 45 0.97 11.44 1.27
CA GLU A 45 -0.12 10.69 1.88
C GLU A 45 -1.14 11.69 2.41
N TRP A 46 -2.40 11.55 2.03
CA TRP A 46 -3.47 12.48 2.41
C TRP A 46 -4.58 11.76 3.14
N ARG A 47 -5.10 12.40 4.18
CA ARG A 47 -6.28 11.95 4.90
C ARG A 47 -7.49 12.76 4.47
N VAL A 48 -8.57 12.07 4.17
CA VAL A 48 -9.88 12.65 3.90
C VAL A 48 -10.76 12.44 5.13
N SER A 49 -11.33 13.53 5.63
CA SER A 49 -12.21 13.52 6.80
C SER A 49 -13.24 14.64 6.69
N PRO A 50 -14.43 14.50 7.31
CA PRO A 50 -15.34 15.63 7.42
C PRO A 50 -14.76 16.72 8.33
N VAL A 51 -15.24 17.95 8.14
CA VAL A 51 -14.96 19.13 8.97
C VAL A 51 -16.27 19.59 9.59
N ASN A 52 -16.24 19.90 10.88
CA ASN A 52 -17.38 20.45 11.64
C ASN A 52 -18.69 19.62 11.52
N SER A 53 -18.58 18.33 11.18
CA SER A 53 -19.70 17.41 10.99
C SER A 53 -19.21 15.97 10.99
N ASP A 54 -20.14 15.02 11.08
CA ASP A 54 -19.87 13.58 10.97
C ASP A 54 -20.15 13.03 9.55
N VAL A 55 -20.60 13.89 8.64
CA VAL A 55 -21.03 13.52 7.28
C VAL A 55 -20.06 14.09 6.26
N LEU A 56 -19.64 13.27 5.31
CA LEU A 56 -18.91 13.72 4.12
C LEU A 56 -19.91 14.24 3.09
N SER A 57 -19.90 15.54 2.85
CA SER A 57 -20.66 16.23 1.81
C SER A 57 -19.74 17.19 1.04
N PRO A 58 -20.21 17.77 -0.09
CA PRO A 58 -19.41 18.72 -0.85
C PRO A 58 -18.92 19.94 -0.06
N SER A 59 -19.62 20.32 1.01
CA SER A 59 -19.29 21.47 1.84
C SER A 59 -18.47 21.11 3.09
N THR A 60 -18.46 19.84 3.51
CA THR A 60 -17.83 19.40 4.77
C THR A 60 -16.52 18.64 4.56
N ILE A 61 -16.17 18.25 3.33
CA ILE A 61 -14.95 17.48 3.06
C ILE A 61 -13.66 18.28 3.38
N SER A 62 -12.75 17.67 4.14
CA SER A 62 -11.36 18.09 4.32
C SER A 62 -10.41 17.08 3.70
N VAL A 63 -9.36 17.59 3.07
CA VAL A 63 -8.17 16.80 2.74
C VAL A 63 -6.96 17.43 3.41
N ARG A 64 -6.20 16.62 4.15
CA ARG A 64 -5.04 17.07 4.94
C ARG A 64 -3.84 16.15 4.71
N PRO A 65 -2.65 16.70 4.43
CA PRO A 65 -1.44 15.88 4.27
C PRO A 65 -1.08 15.23 5.61
N GLN A 66 -0.60 13.99 5.56
CA GLN A 66 -0.10 13.22 6.70
C GLN A 66 1.43 13.12 6.62
N SER A 67 1.96 12.90 5.42
CA SER A 67 3.38 12.97 5.09
C SER A 67 3.58 13.32 3.61
N TYR A 68 4.83 13.55 3.21
CA TYR A 68 5.23 13.96 1.85
C TYR A 68 6.24 12.97 1.25
N ILE A 69 5.96 11.67 1.39
CA ILE A 69 6.85 10.62 0.88
C ILE A 69 6.40 10.18 -0.51
N GLY A 70 5.12 9.89 -0.64
CA GLY A 70 4.51 9.33 -1.83
C GLY A 70 4.55 7.81 -1.85
N ALA A 71 3.61 7.23 -2.59
CA ALA A 71 3.53 5.80 -2.88
C ALA A 71 3.84 5.53 -4.35
N ASN A 72 4.47 4.38 -4.64
CA ASN A 72 4.60 3.87 -6.00
C ASN A 72 3.28 3.22 -6.46
N ASP A 73 3.30 2.49 -7.58
CA ASP A 73 2.10 1.89 -8.17
C ASP A 73 1.72 0.52 -7.57
N VAL A 74 2.51 -0.02 -6.63
CA VAL A 74 2.23 -1.30 -5.97
C VAL A 74 1.06 -1.14 -5.00
N GLN A 75 0.04 -1.99 -5.16
CA GLN A 75 -1.22 -1.95 -4.40
C GLN A 75 -0.97 -2.07 -2.88
N PRO A 76 -1.27 -1.03 -2.06
CA PRO A 76 -1.13 -1.06 -0.61
C PRO A 76 -1.93 -2.18 0.05
N GLU A 77 -1.37 -2.73 1.13
CA GLU A 77 -1.99 -3.78 1.94
C GLU A 77 -2.36 -3.24 3.32
N ILE A 78 -3.46 -3.73 3.88
CA ILE A 78 -3.90 -3.37 5.23
C ILE A 78 -3.60 -4.53 6.16
N VAL A 79 -2.69 -4.30 7.11
CA VAL A 79 -2.40 -5.23 8.20
C VAL A 79 -2.99 -4.66 9.48
N ASN A 80 -4.02 -5.34 9.99
CA ASN A 80 -4.86 -4.88 11.11
C ASN A 80 -5.49 -3.50 10.83
N ASN A 81 -4.86 -2.42 11.30
CA ASN A 81 -5.29 -1.03 11.14
C ASN A 81 -4.18 -0.12 10.57
N THR A 82 -3.10 -0.73 10.07
CA THR A 82 -1.94 -0.05 9.50
C THR A 82 -1.86 -0.36 8.02
N VAL A 83 -1.64 0.67 7.20
CA VAL A 83 -1.41 0.50 5.77
C VAL A 83 0.07 0.28 5.54
N VAL A 84 0.43 -0.77 4.82
CA VAL A 84 1.76 -0.99 4.29
C VAL A 84 1.75 -0.65 2.80
N TYR A 85 2.67 0.22 2.40
CA TYR A 85 2.79 0.73 1.03
C TYR A 85 4.26 0.84 0.64
N CYS A 86 4.53 0.74 -0.65
CA CYS A 86 5.88 0.95 -1.18
C CYS A 86 6.06 2.43 -1.53
N ALA A 87 7.16 3.03 -1.08
CA ALA A 87 7.44 4.45 -1.28
C ALA A 87 7.61 4.76 -2.77
N ALA A 88 7.22 5.97 -3.18
CA ALA A 88 7.34 6.44 -4.56
C ALA A 88 8.79 6.48 -5.06
N ARG A 89 9.76 6.59 -4.15
CA ARG A 89 11.19 6.67 -4.45
C ARG A 89 12.00 5.91 -3.40
N GLY A 90 13.12 5.36 -3.86
CA GLY A 90 14.11 4.71 -3.01
C GLY A 90 13.79 3.27 -2.62
N GLY A 91 12.77 2.63 -3.22
CA GLY A 91 12.50 1.20 -3.02
C GLY A 91 11.96 0.78 -1.66
N HIS A 92 11.91 1.68 -0.68
CA HIS A 92 11.56 1.33 0.69
C HIS A 92 10.08 1.00 0.86
N VAL A 93 9.81 0.06 1.75
CA VAL A 93 8.47 -0.28 2.24
C VAL A 93 8.19 0.52 3.51
N ARG A 94 7.01 1.12 3.57
CA ARG A 94 6.59 1.99 4.65
C ARG A 94 5.28 1.53 5.25
N GLU A 95 5.12 1.83 6.52
CA GLU A 95 3.86 1.74 7.23
C GLU A 95 3.22 3.13 7.36
N LEU A 96 1.90 3.18 7.47
CA LEU A 96 1.10 4.35 7.78
C LEU A 96 0.00 3.96 8.77
N GLY A 97 0.20 4.32 10.03
CA GLY A 97 -0.69 3.96 11.14
C GLY A 97 -1.24 5.21 11.85
N TYR A 98 -2.44 5.12 12.42
CA TYR A 98 -3.03 6.23 13.16
C TYR A 98 -2.34 6.40 14.53
N SER A 99 -1.87 7.60 14.82
CA SER A 99 -1.35 8.02 16.12
C SER A 99 -2.32 8.98 16.79
N TRP A 100 -2.79 8.59 17.98
CA TRP A 100 -3.61 9.44 18.84
C TRP A 100 -2.85 10.68 19.31
N GLN A 101 -1.55 10.53 19.61
CA GLN A 101 -0.68 11.61 20.05
C GLN A 101 -0.50 12.68 18.96
N ALA A 102 -0.36 12.26 17.70
CA ALA A 102 -0.27 13.17 16.56
C ALA A 102 -1.65 13.59 16.02
N SER A 103 -2.74 12.98 16.51
CA SER A 103 -4.11 13.15 15.99
C SER A 103 -4.20 12.96 14.45
N GLY A 104 -3.40 12.02 13.94
CA GLY A 104 -3.16 11.84 12.51
C GLY A 104 -2.45 10.53 12.21
N PHE A 105 -2.30 10.23 10.92
CA PHE A 105 -1.52 9.09 10.47
C PHE A 105 -0.05 9.46 10.42
N VAL A 106 0.79 8.57 10.95
CA VAL A 106 2.23 8.73 10.98
C VAL A 106 2.84 7.60 10.16
N THR A 107 3.86 7.93 9.38
CA THR A 107 4.57 6.95 8.56
C THR A 107 5.86 6.47 9.24
N GLY A 108 6.08 5.16 9.20
CA GLY A 108 7.30 4.49 9.63
C GLY A 108 8.00 3.83 8.45
N ASP A 109 9.33 3.72 8.53
CA ASP A 109 10.12 2.98 7.54
C ASP A 109 10.31 1.54 8.01
N LEU A 110 9.72 0.58 7.29
CA LEU A 110 9.87 -0.85 7.63
C LEU A 110 11.19 -1.40 7.11
N SER A 111 11.68 -0.87 5.98
CA SER A 111 12.93 -1.27 5.32
C SER A 111 14.18 -0.90 6.11
N VAL A 112 14.13 0.08 7.02
CA VAL A 112 15.30 0.54 7.81
C VAL A 112 16.06 -0.58 8.53
N ARG A 113 15.38 -1.65 8.94
CA ARG A 113 16.02 -2.80 9.62
C ARG A 113 16.75 -3.75 8.66
N ALA A 114 16.54 -3.60 7.36
CA ALA A 114 17.12 -4.43 6.31
C ALA A 114 17.38 -3.60 5.04
N ALA A 115 17.91 -2.38 5.18
CA ALA A 115 18.06 -1.42 4.08
C ALA A 115 18.80 -2.01 2.86
N HIS A 116 19.79 -2.87 3.10
CA HIS A 116 20.52 -3.61 2.07
C HIS A 116 19.65 -4.48 1.12
N LEU A 117 18.39 -4.77 1.47
CA LEU A 117 17.44 -5.48 0.61
C LEU A 117 16.65 -4.54 -0.33
N PHE A 118 16.73 -3.22 -0.10
CA PHE A 118 15.92 -2.19 -0.76
C PHE A 118 16.75 -1.09 -1.42
N ASP A 119 17.92 -0.77 -0.87
CA ASP A 119 18.82 0.25 -1.40
C ASP A 119 19.13 -0.05 -2.88
N ASP A 120 18.98 0.97 -3.73
CA ASP A 120 19.16 0.91 -5.19
C ASP A 120 18.22 -0.06 -5.94
N LEU A 121 17.18 -0.56 -5.27
CA LEU A 121 16.17 -1.45 -5.83
C LEU A 121 14.77 -0.82 -5.74
N ASP A 122 13.80 -1.44 -6.39
CA ASP A 122 12.39 -1.06 -6.32
C ASP A 122 11.56 -2.29 -5.97
N VAL A 123 10.44 -2.09 -5.28
CA VAL A 123 9.43 -3.14 -5.11
C VAL A 123 8.43 -3.04 -6.25
N THR A 124 8.23 -4.16 -6.96
CA THR A 124 7.40 -4.24 -8.16
C THR A 124 6.04 -4.88 -7.94
N ASP A 125 5.89 -5.68 -6.88
CA ASP A 125 4.63 -6.31 -6.51
C ASP A 125 4.60 -6.64 -5.01
N MET A 126 3.42 -6.74 -4.42
CA MET A 126 3.26 -7.23 -3.06
C MET A 126 1.90 -7.88 -2.80
N CYS A 127 1.85 -8.76 -1.81
CA CYS A 127 0.60 -9.36 -1.33
C CYS A 127 0.69 -9.75 0.15
N TYR A 128 -0.46 -10.05 0.76
CA TYR A 128 -0.54 -10.35 2.18
C TYR A 128 -1.14 -11.73 2.48
N SER A 129 -0.37 -12.59 3.16
CA SER A 129 -0.84 -13.84 3.79
C SER A 129 -1.16 -13.57 5.25
N LYS A 130 -2.40 -13.81 5.68
CA LYS A 130 -2.91 -13.52 7.03
C LYS A 130 -2.71 -14.70 7.98
N SER A 131 -2.86 -15.92 7.47
CA SER A 131 -2.85 -17.16 8.25
C SER A 131 -1.93 -18.20 7.61
N PRO A 132 -1.18 -19.02 8.40
CA PRO A 132 -1.14 -19.07 9.86
C PRO A 132 -0.27 -17.97 10.50
N GLN A 133 0.60 -17.35 9.72
CA GLN A 133 1.48 -16.27 10.16
C GLN A 133 1.24 -15.05 9.27
N PRO A 134 1.12 -13.84 9.85
CA PRO A 134 0.94 -12.62 9.07
C PRO A 134 2.24 -12.26 8.36
N ILE A 135 2.32 -12.53 7.06
CA ILE A 135 3.48 -12.28 6.23
C ILE A 135 3.07 -11.44 5.02
N LEU A 136 3.71 -10.28 4.89
CA LEU A 136 3.70 -9.52 3.65
C LEU A 136 4.81 -10.03 2.74
N TRP A 137 4.48 -10.25 1.47
CA TRP A 137 5.40 -10.70 0.44
C TRP A 137 5.62 -9.59 -0.56
N PHE A 138 6.86 -9.41 -0.99
CA PHE A 138 7.26 -8.36 -1.92
C PHE A 138 8.16 -8.94 -3.00
N VAL A 139 7.92 -8.56 -4.26
CA VAL A 139 8.82 -8.87 -5.36
C VAL A 139 9.73 -7.67 -5.57
N SER A 140 11.04 -7.91 -5.48
CA SER A 140 12.06 -6.91 -5.74
C SER A 140 12.36 -6.82 -7.23
N SER A 141 12.79 -5.65 -7.71
CA SER A 141 13.16 -5.40 -9.11
C SER A 141 14.35 -6.26 -9.59
N ASN A 142 15.17 -6.77 -8.67
CA ASN A 142 16.23 -7.73 -8.96
C ASN A 142 15.73 -9.19 -9.09
N GLY A 143 14.43 -9.43 -8.91
CA GLY A 143 13.79 -10.73 -9.05
C GLY A 143 13.86 -11.63 -7.83
N ASN A 144 14.28 -11.13 -6.66
CA ASN A 144 14.17 -11.83 -5.38
C ASN A 144 12.79 -11.64 -4.75
N LEU A 145 12.39 -12.61 -3.91
CA LEU A 145 11.19 -12.51 -3.08
C LEU A 145 11.59 -12.13 -1.66
N LEU A 146 10.98 -11.07 -1.13
CA LEU A 146 11.17 -10.63 0.24
C LEU A 146 9.90 -10.94 1.04
N GLY A 147 10.07 -11.44 2.26
CA GLY A 147 8.99 -11.65 3.22
C GLY A 147 9.19 -10.78 4.45
N LEU A 148 8.11 -10.21 4.96
CA LEU A 148 8.07 -9.50 6.23
C LEU A 148 7.02 -10.13 7.14
N THR A 149 7.47 -10.84 8.17
CA THR A 149 6.58 -11.23 9.27
C THR A 149 6.29 -9.98 10.09
N TYR A 150 5.03 -9.54 10.08
CA TYR A 150 4.64 -8.22 10.58
C TYR A 150 3.45 -8.31 11.54
N MET A 151 3.68 -7.87 12.78
CA MET A 151 2.65 -7.75 13.83
C MET A 151 2.80 -6.36 14.49
N PRO A 152 2.15 -5.32 13.95
CA PRO A 152 2.32 -3.94 14.43
C PRO A 152 2.00 -3.77 15.91
N GLU A 153 0.99 -4.47 16.41
CA GLU A 153 0.54 -4.43 17.80
C GLU A 153 1.57 -5.01 18.79
N GLN A 154 2.47 -5.88 18.32
CA GLN A 154 3.59 -6.42 19.08
C GLN A 154 4.91 -5.75 18.72
N GLN A 155 4.90 -4.75 17.83
CA GLN A 155 6.09 -4.11 17.27
C GLN A 155 7.07 -5.09 16.63
N ILE A 156 6.55 -6.18 16.05
CA ILE A 156 7.35 -7.20 15.37
C ILE A 156 7.39 -6.87 13.88
N GLY A 157 8.60 -6.75 13.35
CA GLY A 157 8.87 -6.70 11.92
C GLY A 157 10.16 -7.46 11.64
N ALA A 158 10.05 -8.63 11.01
CA ALA A 158 11.18 -9.49 10.70
C ALA A 158 11.26 -9.77 9.20
N TRP A 159 12.26 -9.16 8.56
CA TRP A 159 12.57 -9.38 7.15
C TRP A 159 13.28 -10.71 6.94
N HIS A 160 12.96 -11.36 5.83
CA HIS A 160 13.65 -12.53 5.34
C HIS A 160 13.58 -12.56 3.81
N GLN A 161 14.59 -13.14 3.17
CA GLN A 161 14.71 -13.18 1.71
C GLN A 161 14.63 -14.63 1.23
N HIS A 162 14.01 -14.83 0.07
CA HIS A 162 13.94 -16.10 -0.65
C HIS A 162 14.50 -15.93 -2.06
N ASP A 163 15.34 -16.87 -2.46
CA ASP A 163 15.90 -17.02 -3.79
C ASP A 163 15.41 -18.31 -4.46
N THR A 164 15.55 -18.38 -5.79
CA THR A 164 15.18 -19.54 -6.59
C THR A 164 16.06 -19.60 -7.84
N ASP A 165 16.09 -20.75 -8.51
CA ASP A 165 16.73 -20.89 -9.83
C ASP A 165 15.88 -20.23 -10.93
N GLY A 166 15.73 -18.91 -10.85
CA GLY A 166 14.84 -18.07 -11.66
C GLY A 166 14.67 -16.67 -11.06
N LEU A 167 13.72 -15.91 -11.58
CA LEU A 167 13.34 -14.59 -11.06
C LEU A 167 11.86 -14.58 -10.72
N PHE A 168 11.50 -14.15 -9.51
CA PHE A 168 10.11 -13.87 -9.16
C PHE A 168 9.62 -12.65 -9.94
N GLU A 169 8.43 -12.74 -10.54
CA GLU A 169 7.82 -11.63 -11.30
C GLU A 169 6.57 -11.05 -10.62
N THR A 170 5.76 -11.88 -9.96
CA THR A 170 4.56 -11.47 -9.23
C THR A 170 4.22 -12.50 -8.16
N ALA A 171 3.53 -12.06 -7.11
CA ALA A 171 3.13 -12.87 -5.97
C ALA A 171 1.68 -12.58 -5.58
N THR A 172 0.93 -13.61 -5.18
CA THR A 172 -0.41 -13.44 -4.62
C THR A 172 -0.66 -14.47 -3.52
N ALA A 173 -1.36 -14.07 -2.45
CA ALA A 173 -1.76 -14.97 -1.39
C ALA A 173 -3.25 -15.30 -1.54
N VAL A 174 -3.57 -16.59 -1.53
CA VAL A 174 -4.93 -17.09 -1.73
C VAL A 174 -5.35 -17.92 -0.53
N ALA A 175 -6.53 -17.65 0.02
CA ALA A 175 -7.09 -18.42 1.12
C ALA A 175 -7.43 -19.85 0.67
N GLU A 176 -6.82 -20.84 1.31
CA GLU A 176 -7.07 -22.27 1.16
C GLU A 176 -7.43 -22.90 2.50
N GLY A 177 -8.73 -23.02 2.77
CA GLY A 177 -9.23 -23.56 4.04
C GLY A 177 -8.96 -22.58 5.19
N SER A 178 -8.08 -22.96 6.12
CA SER A 178 -7.73 -22.17 7.30
C SER A 178 -6.44 -21.36 7.15
N GLU A 179 -5.78 -21.43 6.00
CA GLU A 179 -4.47 -20.83 5.75
C GLU A 179 -4.48 -20.04 4.44
N ASP A 180 -3.62 -19.05 4.32
CA ASP A 180 -3.37 -18.35 3.06
C ASP A 180 -2.10 -18.92 2.44
N ARG A 181 -2.21 -19.40 1.20
CA ARG A 181 -1.10 -19.96 0.43
C ARG A 181 -0.55 -18.93 -0.53
N LEU A 182 0.77 -18.76 -0.50
CA LEU A 182 1.48 -17.94 -1.46
C LEU A 182 1.56 -18.66 -2.80
N TYR A 183 1.23 -17.95 -3.86
CA TYR A 183 1.46 -18.33 -5.25
C TYR A 183 2.36 -17.29 -5.89
N VAL A 184 3.31 -17.76 -6.68
CA VAL A 184 4.28 -16.89 -7.37
C VAL A 184 4.41 -17.26 -8.82
N ILE A 185 4.71 -16.27 -9.66
CA ILE A 185 5.19 -16.50 -11.02
C ILE A 185 6.71 -16.42 -11.03
N VAL A 186 7.36 -17.50 -11.45
CA VAL A 186 8.82 -17.58 -11.58
C VAL A 186 9.22 -17.69 -13.05
N LYS A 187 10.03 -16.74 -13.50
CA LYS A 187 10.63 -16.72 -14.83
C LYS A 187 11.94 -17.50 -14.83
N ARG A 188 12.05 -18.48 -15.72
CA ARG A 188 13.24 -19.34 -15.88
C ARG A 188 13.63 -19.48 -17.34
N THR A 189 14.90 -19.78 -17.61
CA THR A 189 15.38 -20.16 -18.95
C THR A 189 15.66 -21.66 -18.98
N ILE A 190 14.83 -22.43 -19.69
CA ILE A 190 14.96 -23.89 -19.78
C ILE A 190 15.16 -24.29 -21.23
N GLY A 191 16.29 -24.94 -21.52
CA GLY A 191 16.64 -25.35 -22.89
C GLY A 191 16.72 -24.17 -23.86
N GLY A 192 17.24 -23.02 -23.41
CA GLY A 192 17.36 -21.80 -24.22
C GLY A 192 16.08 -21.00 -24.41
N SER A 193 14.95 -21.43 -23.86
CA SER A 193 13.66 -20.72 -23.94
C SER A 193 13.23 -20.15 -22.59
N THR A 194 12.75 -18.91 -22.58
CA THR A 194 12.13 -18.30 -21.40
C THR A 194 10.76 -18.92 -21.14
N LYS A 195 10.53 -19.37 -19.91
CA LYS A 195 9.27 -19.93 -19.43
C LYS A 195 8.86 -19.27 -18.11
N ARG A 196 7.56 -19.25 -17.84
CA ARG A 196 6.97 -18.78 -16.58
C ARG A 196 6.25 -19.94 -15.92
N TYR A 197 6.54 -20.17 -14.65
CA TYR A 197 5.95 -21.22 -13.85
C TYR A 197 5.09 -20.59 -12.76
N VAL A 198 3.92 -21.19 -12.52
CA VAL A 198 3.14 -20.94 -11.31
C VAL A 198 3.69 -21.88 -10.25
N GLU A 199 4.24 -21.32 -9.18
CA GLU A 199 4.81 -22.07 -8.06
C GLU A 199 4.07 -21.71 -6.76
N ARG A 200 4.11 -22.61 -5.78
CA ARG A 200 3.46 -22.50 -4.47
C ARG A 200 4.44 -22.88 -3.39
#